data_AF-A0A5N6T269-F1
#
_entry.id   AF-A0A5N6T269-F1
#
_cell.length_a   1.000
_cell.length_b   1.000
_cell.length_c   1.000
_cell.angle_alpha   90.00
_cell.angle_beta   90.00
_cell.angle_gamma   90.00
#
_symmetry.space_group_name_H-M   'P 1'
#
loop_
_entity.id
_entity.type
_entity.pdbx_description
1 polymer ?
#
loop_
_entity_poly.entity_id
_entity_poly.type
_entity_poly.pdbx_seq_one_letter_code
_entity_poly.pdbx_strand_id
1 'polypeptide(L)'
;MLVFLSPQLESLAFCPLGLQHPSETYIFENFLQRAVDEKRDVAGLQNLHSVRFLSDIDNDMDDGTLYWDYEVHDCLIFIRELPAIESVRFEAIQPSRDVRMWPRPRSANYTVIILHHCIMHSPEELDIIIQSAKRLRKFAFTVGGRCELDYGVSPVSPIALLESLLTHRHTLEELDLDIQAHVTFREMFDEDRGASWSGLYEEVDEGLQDWVAQREKVLGMESMAPECALRSFLNLKHLSIGTHVLYCYARGFGAGRLKEPFSLVDNLPPRLESLRIYGYGLPGEYPHKYMESLDLDIEAQIANFLEQKDARLPSLKVIEGIDAPIPHGHSVEGSDDEHLLWQREDYDWGADYDS
;
A
#
# COMPACT_ATOMS: atom_id res chain seq x y z
N MET A 1 23.67 -16.54 15.19
CA MET A 1 23.31 -15.83 13.95
C MET A 1 24.13 -16.40 12.78
N LEU A 2 23.47 -17.16 11.91
CA LEU A 2 24.06 -17.89 10.77
C LEU A 2 24.15 -17.03 9.48
N VAL A 3 23.66 -15.78 9.49
CA VAL A 3 23.60 -14.91 8.30
C VAL A 3 24.99 -14.61 7.72
N PHE A 4 26.00 -14.38 8.57
CA PHE A 4 27.39 -14.25 8.14
C PHE A 4 27.96 -15.52 7.49
N LEU A 5 27.36 -16.68 7.77
CA LEU A 5 27.78 -17.98 7.26
C LEU A 5 27.00 -18.40 6.01
N SER A 6 26.03 -17.57 5.57
CA SER A 6 25.20 -17.84 4.39
C SER A 6 25.42 -16.79 3.31
N PRO A 7 26.53 -16.87 2.54
CA PRO A 7 26.83 -15.92 1.47
C PRO A 7 25.82 -15.93 0.31
N GLN A 8 24.93 -16.92 0.27
CA GLN A 8 23.86 -17.07 -0.73
C GLN A 8 22.48 -16.78 -0.14
N LEU A 9 22.39 -15.99 0.93
CA LEU A 9 21.11 -15.61 1.51
C LEU A 9 20.36 -14.70 0.53
N GLU A 10 19.24 -15.18 -0.01
CA GLU A 10 18.40 -14.46 -0.99
C GLU A 10 17.15 -13.84 -0.35
N SER A 11 16.64 -14.42 0.74
CA SER A 11 15.43 -13.96 1.40
C SER A 11 15.57 -14.03 2.91
N LEU A 12 15.00 -13.05 3.61
CA LEU A 12 15.00 -12.99 5.07
C LEU A 12 13.65 -12.52 5.60
N ALA A 13 13.20 -13.13 6.69
CA ALA A 13 12.07 -12.65 7.47
C ALA A 13 12.49 -12.34 8.90
N PHE A 14 11.98 -11.25 9.49
CA PHE A 14 12.29 -10.88 10.87
C PHE A 14 11.18 -10.07 11.54
N CYS A 15 11.11 -10.19 12.88
CA CYS A 15 10.24 -9.44 13.78
C CYS A 15 10.74 -7.98 13.95
N PRO A 16 10.05 -7.10 14.70
CA PRO A 16 10.47 -5.72 14.90
C PRO A 16 11.94 -5.62 15.33
N LEU A 17 12.63 -4.57 14.87
CA LEU A 17 14.05 -4.37 15.19
C LEU A 17 14.28 -3.83 16.61
N GLY A 18 13.22 -3.61 17.40
CA GLY A 18 13.29 -3.11 18.78
C GLY A 18 13.79 -1.67 18.89
N LEU A 19 13.65 -0.89 17.82
CA LEU A 19 14.25 0.44 17.71
C LEU A 19 13.68 1.39 18.76
N GLN A 20 12.41 1.25 19.13
CA GLN A 20 11.74 2.08 20.15
C GLN A 20 11.87 1.55 21.59
N HIS A 21 12.31 0.30 21.78
CA HIS A 21 12.53 -0.32 23.09
C HIS A 21 14.01 -0.72 23.30
N PRO A 22 14.90 0.24 23.62
CA PRO A 22 16.35 0.03 23.68
C PRO A 22 16.84 -0.94 24.77
N SER A 23 15.94 -1.51 25.58
CA SER A 23 16.27 -2.53 26.59
C SER A 23 16.68 -3.86 25.96
N GLU A 24 16.28 -4.13 24.73
CA GLU A 24 16.62 -5.36 24.00
C GLU A 24 17.45 -5.01 22.79
N THR A 25 18.77 -5.21 22.91
CA THR A 25 19.66 -5.00 21.78
C THR A 25 19.52 -6.14 20.79
N TYR A 26 18.75 -5.93 19.72
CA TYR A 26 18.60 -6.93 18.66
C TYR A 26 19.93 -7.07 17.91
N ILE A 27 20.55 -8.25 18.01
CA ILE A 27 21.86 -8.55 17.40
C ILE A 27 21.85 -8.28 15.89
N PHE A 28 20.70 -8.45 15.24
CA PHE A 28 20.52 -8.24 13.80
C PHE A 28 20.43 -6.76 13.42
N GLU A 29 19.73 -5.93 14.20
CA GLU A 29 19.70 -4.47 14.03
C GLU A 29 21.12 -3.90 14.06
N ASN A 30 21.89 -4.25 15.10
CA ASN A 30 23.30 -3.86 15.20
C ASN A 30 24.15 -4.35 14.01
N PHE A 31 23.83 -5.53 13.48
CA PHE A 31 24.52 -6.04 12.30
C PHE A 31 24.21 -5.21 11.05
N LEU A 32 22.95 -4.89 10.80
CA LEU A 32 22.52 -4.04 9.69
C LEU A 32 23.07 -2.62 9.84
N GLN A 33 22.92 -2.01 11.02
CA GLN A 33 23.45 -0.68 11.32
C GLN A 33 24.95 -0.61 11.07
N ARG A 34 25.72 -1.62 11.53
CA ARG A 34 27.17 -1.67 11.26
C ARG A 34 27.51 -1.92 9.80
N ALA A 35 26.72 -2.72 9.09
CA ALA A 35 26.88 -2.90 7.65
C ALA A 35 26.75 -1.56 6.90
N VAL A 36 25.72 -0.79 7.26
CA VAL A 36 25.41 0.52 6.68
C VAL A 36 26.45 1.57 7.09
N ASP A 37 26.70 1.75 8.39
CA ASP A 37 27.58 2.80 8.93
C ASP A 37 29.04 2.61 8.56
N GLU A 38 29.53 1.37 8.66
CA GLU A 38 30.93 1.07 8.38
C GLU A 38 31.19 0.94 6.87
N LYS A 39 30.14 1.08 6.02
CA LYS A 39 30.13 0.77 4.58
C LYS A 39 30.87 -0.52 4.24
N ARG A 40 30.79 -1.49 5.17
CA ARG A 40 31.52 -2.73 5.03
C ARG A 40 30.77 -3.59 4.03
N ASP A 41 31.54 -4.18 3.13
CA ASP A 41 31.03 -5.25 2.30
C ASP A 41 30.67 -6.43 3.21
N VAL A 42 29.37 -6.54 3.51
CA VAL A 42 28.84 -7.65 4.28
C VAL A 42 28.47 -8.73 3.29
N ALA A 43 29.41 -9.62 3.03
CA ALA A 43 29.26 -10.71 2.06
C ALA A 43 27.96 -11.52 2.22
N GLY A 44 27.41 -11.62 3.43
CA GLY A 44 26.14 -12.31 3.71
C GLY A 44 24.86 -11.58 3.27
N LEU A 45 24.94 -10.30 2.87
CA LEU A 45 23.78 -9.49 2.46
C LEU A 45 23.84 -9.07 0.98
N GLN A 46 24.92 -9.39 0.27
CA GLN A 46 25.13 -9.01 -1.13
C GLN A 46 24.08 -9.60 -2.08
N ASN A 47 23.51 -10.76 -1.72
CA ASN A 47 22.53 -11.47 -2.53
C ASN A 47 21.11 -11.37 -1.96
N LEU A 48 20.88 -10.56 -0.92
CA LEU A 48 19.56 -10.46 -0.29
C LEU A 48 18.60 -9.71 -1.22
N HIS A 49 17.66 -10.45 -1.81
CA HIS A 49 16.67 -9.97 -2.76
C HIS A 49 15.34 -9.61 -2.10
N SER A 50 14.94 -10.33 -1.04
CA SER A 50 13.63 -10.14 -0.42
C SER A 50 13.72 -10.03 1.09
N VAL A 51 13.01 -9.06 1.65
CA VAL A 51 12.85 -8.87 3.10
C VAL A 51 11.38 -8.86 3.46
N ARG A 52 10.99 -9.70 4.43
CA ARG A 52 9.64 -9.74 5.02
C ARG A 52 9.71 -9.36 6.50
N PHE A 53 9.00 -8.30 6.86
CA PHE A 53 8.85 -7.86 8.24
C PHE A 53 7.57 -8.46 8.81
N LEU A 54 7.68 -9.10 9.96
CA LEU A 54 6.60 -9.84 10.63
C LEU A 54 6.15 -9.05 11.86
N SER A 55 4.85 -8.96 12.11
CA SER A 55 4.34 -8.54 13.41
C SER A 55 4.90 -9.45 14.51
N ASP A 56 5.13 -8.89 15.69
CA ASP A 56 5.90 -9.56 16.75
C ASP A 56 5.26 -10.90 17.16
N ILE A 57 5.94 -12.00 16.85
CA ILE A 57 5.42 -13.38 16.99
C ILE A 57 5.37 -13.80 18.47
N ASP A 58 6.20 -13.18 19.30
CA ASP A 58 6.46 -13.60 20.68
C ASP A 58 6.01 -12.56 21.72
N ASN A 59 5.26 -11.54 21.31
CA ASN A 59 4.66 -10.62 22.26
C ASN A 59 3.41 -11.27 22.89
N ASP A 60 3.52 -11.73 24.13
CA ASP A 60 2.39 -12.26 24.93
C ASP A 60 1.20 -11.27 25.03
N MET A 61 1.41 -10.00 24.66
CA MET A 61 0.39 -8.97 24.58
C MET A 61 -0.27 -8.83 23.20
N ASP A 62 0.31 -9.36 22.10
CA ASP A 62 -0.33 -9.43 20.79
C ASP A 62 -1.30 -10.62 20.76
N ASP A 63 -2.56 -10.37 21.10
CA ASP A 63 -3.64 -11.35 20.98
C ASP A 63 -4.08 -11.59 19.52
N GLY A 64 -3.40 -10.97 18.55
CA GLY A 64 -3.67 -11.05 17.13
C GLY A 64 -4.85 -10.18 16.67
N THR A 65 -5.53 -9.49 17.59
CA THR A 65 -6.78 -8.77 17.27
C THR A 65 -6.53 -7.35 16.80
N LEU A 66 -5.55 -6.65 17.36
CA LEU A 66 -5.24 -5.24 17.07
C LEU A 66 -4.06 -5.11 16.11
N TYR A 67 -4.07 -4.05 15.31
CA TYR A 67 -2.84 -3.59 14.66
C TYR A 67 -1.81 -3.14 15.71
N TRP A 68 -0.54 -3.48 15.47
CA TRP A 68 0.57 -3.05 16.30
C TRP A 68 1.43 -2.02 15.59
N ASP A 69 1.84 -1.02 16.35
CA ASP A 69 2.84 -0.04 15.93
C ASP A 69 4.15 -0.76 15.58
N TYR A 70 4.71 -0.40 14.42
CA TYR A 70 5.89 -1.03 13.84
C TYR A 70 6.79 0.02 13.19
N GLU A 71 8.11 -0.09 13.34
CA GLU A 71 9.05 0.91 12.84
C GLU A 71 9.30 0.79 11.31
N VAL A 72 8.23 0.88 10.51
CA VAL A 72 8.26 0.74 9.05
C VAL A 72 9.28 1.66 8.39
N HIS A 73 9.28 2.94 8.79
CA HIS A 73 10.17 3.95 8.20
C HIS A 73 11.65 3.66 8.46
N ASP A 74 12.00 3.27 9.68
CA ASP A 74 13.36 2.89 10.02
C ASP A 74 13.78 1.62 9.27
N CYS A 75 12.90 0.62 9.23
CA CYS A 75 13.10 -0.61 8.48
C CYS A 75 13.43 -0.35 7.00
N LEU A 76 12.70 0.55 6.35
CA LEU A 76 12.99 0.98 4.99
C LEU A 76 14.36 1.66 4.89
N ILE A 77 14.73 2.52 5.85
CA ILE A 77 16.04 3.20 5.89
C ILE A 77 17.18 2.19 5.95
N PHE A 78 17.05 1.12 6.74
CA PHE A 78 18.09 0.09 6.91
C PHE A 78 18.38 -0.69 5.63
N ILE A 79 17.34 -1.05 4.88
CA ILE A 79 17.49 -1.97 3.75
C ILE A 79 17.64 -1.24 2.41
N ARG A 80 17.36 0.07 2.35
CA ARG A 80 17.25 0.82 1.08
C ARG A 80 18.49 0.75 0.18
N GLU A 81 19.69 0.66 0.76
CA GLU A 81 20.95 0.71 0.01
C GLU A 81 21.53 -0.69 -0.28
N LEU A 82 20.85 -1.76 0.14
CA LEU A 82 21.29 -3.11 -0.15
C LEU A 82 21.38 -3.33 -1.67
N PRO A 83 22.43 -4.00 -2.16
CA PRO A 83 22.76 -3.99 -3.59
C PRO A 83 21.82 -4.86 -4.44
N ALA A 84 21.37 -5.99 -3.91
CA ALA A 84 20.49 -6.93 -4.61
C ALA A 84 19.01 -6.84 -4.22
N ILE A 85 18.66 -5.98 -3.24
CA ILE A 85 17.29 -5.90 -2.72
C ILE A 85 16.31 -5.55 -3.84
N GLU A 86 15.29 -6.37 -3.98
CA GLU A 86 14.22 -6.22 -4.95
C GLU A 86 12.88 -5.98 -4.26
N SER A 87 12.60 -6.71 -3.19
CA SER A 87 11.30 -6.72 -2.53
C SER A 87 11.37 -6.45 -1.03
N VAL A 88 10.44 -5.61 -0.57
CA VAL A 88 10.11 -5.43 0.84
C VAL A 88 8.63 -5.76 1.06
N ARG A 89 8.36 -6.54 2.11
CA ARG A 89 7.01 -6.94 2.51
C ARG A 89 6.77 -6.67 3.99
N PHE A 90 5.61 -6.14 4.30
CA PHE A 90 5.08 -5.96 5.64
C PHE A 90 3.68 -6.56 5.69
N GLU A 91 3.30 -7.12 6.83
CA GLU A 91 2.01 -7.77 7.02
C GLU A 91 1.43 -7.51 8.39
N ALA A 92 0.14 -7.20 8.47
CA ALA A 92 -0.57 -7.10 9.75
C ALA A 92 0.02 -6.07 10.72
N ILE A 93 0.55 -4.97 10.17
CA ILE A 93 1.20 -3.91 10.96
C ILE A 93 0.60 -2.53 10.70
N GLN A 94 0.89 -1.63 11.63
CA GLN A 94 0.65 -0.21 11.54
C GLN A 94 1.98 0.54 11.74
N PRO A 95 2.37 1.51 10.90
CA PRO A 95 3.57 2.29 11.15
C PRO A 95 3.56 2.97 12.53
N SER A 96 4.69 3.08 13.21
CA SER A 96 4.74 3.79 14.49
C SER A 96 4.68 5.30 14.30
N ARG A 97 4.01 6.00 15.23
CA ARG A 97 3.95 7.47 15.28
C ARG A 97 5.27 8.13 15.68
N ASP A 98 6.11 7.42 16.43
CA ASP A 98 7.42 7.94 16.86
C ASP A 98 8.46 7.75 15.75
N VAL A 99 8.33 8.59 14.72
CA VAL A 99 9.22 8.54 13.56
C VAL A 99 10.50 9.30 13.84
N ARG A 100 11.61 8.57 13.96
CA ARG A 100 12.94 9.17 14.13
C ARG A 100 13.44 9.87 12.89
N MET A 101 13.17 9.26 11.74
CA MET A 101 13.66 9.75 10.45
C MET A 101 12.79 9.23 9.31
N TRP A 102 12.45 10.13 8.39
CA TRP A 102 11.75 9.77 7.17
C TRP A 102 12.71 9.21 6.11
N PRO A 103 12.34 8.12 5.40
CA PRO A 103 13.15 7.60 4.30
C PRO A 103 13.24 8.63 3.18
N ARG A 104 14.47 8.93 2.73
CA ARG A 104 14.68 9.93 1.67
C ARG A 104 13.95 9.53 0.38
N PRO A 105 13.30 10.48 -0.32
CA PRO A 105 12.72 10.22 -1.63
C PRO A 105 13.76 9.70 -2.63
N ARG A 106 13.35 8.73 -3.45
CA ARG A 106 14.12 8.09 -4.53
C ARG A 106 15.50 7.60 -4.09
N SER A 107 15.60 7.06 -2.87
CA SER A 107 16.87 6.62 -2.31
C SER A 107 17.06 5.10 -2.35
N ALA A 108 15.97 4.34 -2.38
CA ALA A 108 16.02 2.89 -2.23
C ALA A 108 16.18 2.11 -3.55
N ASN A 109 16.84 0.96 -3.46
CA ASN A 109 17.10 0.04 -4.56
C ASN A 109 15.97 -0.96 -4.83
N TYR A 110 15.09 -1.23 -3.84
CA TYR A 110 13.95 -2.12 -4.03
C TYR A 110 12.97 -1.56 -5.08
N THR A 111 12.29 -2.47 -5.76
CA THR A 111 11.31 -2.16 -6.81
C THR A 111 9.93 -2.76 -6.54
N VAL A 112 9.80 -3.55 -5.49
CA VAL A 112 8.56 -4.19 -5.07
C VAL A 112 8.30 -3.82 -3.60
N ILE A 113 7.15 -3.21 -3.34
CA ILE A 113 6.68 -2.90 -1.98
C ILE A 113 5.33 -3.58 -1.79
N ILE A 114 5.20 -4.35 -0.72
CA ILE A 114 3.99 -5.08 -0.36
C ILE A 114 3.63 -4.76 1.09
N LEU A 115 2.44 -4.23 1.31
CA LEU A 115 1.85 -3.92 2.61
C LEU A 115 0.50 -4.64 2.66
N HIS A 116 0.47 -5.86 3.19
CA HIS A 116 -0.77 -6.64 3.24
C HIS A 116 -1.41 -6.57 4.61
N HIS A 117 -2.72 -6.40 4.66
CA HIS A 117 -3.45 -6.28 5.92
C HIS A 117 -2.77 -5.23 6.80
N CYS A 118 -2.50 -4.05 6.26
CA CYS A 118 -1.81 -2.98 6.99
C CYS A 118 -2.74 -1.77 7.09
N ILE A 119 -2.51 -0.93 8.10
CA ILE A 119 -3.18 0.35 8.24
C ILE A 119 -2.17 1.48 8.45
N MET A 120 -2.54 2.70 8.08
CA MET A 120 -1.72 3.90 8.20
C MET A 120 -2.29 4.81 9.30
N HIS A 121 -1.46 5.57 10.01
CA HIS A 121 -1.98 6.61 10.91
C HIS A 121 -2.37 7.87 10.15
N SER A 122 -1.69 8.15 9.04
CA SER A 122 -1.93 9.35 8.25
C SER A 122 -1.79 9.09 6.75
N PRO A 123 -2.48 9.88 5.91
CA PRO A 123 -2.39 9.75 4.45
C PRO A 123 -0.97 9.90 3.87
N GLU A 124 -0.10 10.67 4.54
CA GLU A 124 1.26 10.96 4.08
C GLU A 124 2.17 9.72 4.11
N GLU A 125 1.91 8.75 4.99
CA GLU A 125 2.75 7.56 5.15
C GLU A 125 2.90 6.77 3.84
N LEU A 126 1.82 6.64 3.07
CA LEU A 126 1.85 5.97 1.78
C LEU A 126 2.68 6.73 0.74
N ASP A 127 2.60 8.07 0.68
CA ASP A 127 3.46 8.87 -0.20
C ASP A 127 4.93 8.67 0.20
N ILE A 128 5.24 8.68 1.49
CA ILE A 128 6.58 8.46 2.00
C ILE A 128 7.14 7.09 1.59
N ILE A 129 6.34 6.03 1.79
CA ILE A 129 6.73 4.68 1.44
C ILE A 129 6.89 4.53 -0.09
N ILE A 130 5.95 5.04 -0.90
CA ILE A 130 6.00 4.95 -2.36
C ILE A 130 7.18 5.74 -2.93
N GLN A 131 7.43 6.95 -2.44
CA GLN A 131 8.51 7.79 -2.94
C GLN A 131 9.88 7.32 -2.46
N SER A 132 9.99 6.47 -1.44
CA SER A 132 11.28 5.93 -1.00
C SER A 132 12.02 5.16 -2.11
N ALA A 133 11.29 4.44 -2.98
CA ALA A 133 11.83 3.67 -4.08
C ALA A 133 12.35 4.57 -5.22
N LYS A 134 13.55 4.28 -5.75
CA LYS A 134 14.04 4.92 -6.99
C LYS A 134 13.10 4.64 -8.15
N ARG A 135 12.69 3.38 -8.27
CA ARG A 135 11.81 2.86 -9.33
C ARG A 135 10.89 1.80 -8.74
N LEU A 136 9.59 2.00 -8.85
CA LEU A 136 8.59 1.05 -8.39
C LEU A 136 8.03 0.27 -9.60
N ARG A 137 8.05 -1.06 -9.51
CA ARG A 137 7.48 -2.00 -10.49
C ARG A 137 6.22 -2.68 -9.95
N LYS A 138 6.18 -2.99 -8.66
CA LYS A 138 5.01 -3.56 -8.01
C LYS A 138 4.72 -2.82 -6.71
N PHE A 139 3.46 -2.45 -6.53
CA PHE A 139 2.95 -1.90 -5.29
C PHE A 139 1.69 -2.67 -4.89
N ALA A 140 1.66 -3.16 -3.66
CA ALA A 140 0.48 -3.75 -3.08
C ALA A 140 0.20 -3.11 -1.72
N PHE A 141 -1.03 -2.64 -1.53
CA PHE A 141 -1.53 -2.17 -0.26
C PHE A 141 -2.96 -2.68 -0.05
N THR A 142 -3.12 -3.57 0.94
CA THR A 142 -4.42 -4.11 1.33
C THR A 142 -4.68 -3.81 2.80
N VAL A 143 -5.92 -3.45 3.10
CA VAL A 143 -6.39 -3.12 4.44
C VAL A 143 -7.17 -4.28 5.06
N GLY A 144 -7.56 -4.10 6.32
CA GLY A 144 -8.42 -5.04 7.04
C GLY A 144 -7.68 -6.27 7.54
N GLY A 145 -8.40 -7.10 8.29
CA GLY A 145 -7.83 -8.29 8.93
C GLY A 145 -7.48 -8.11 10.41
N ARG A 146 -7.51 -6.88 10.93
CA ARG A 146 -7.35 -6.57 12.35
C ARG A 146 -8.25 -5.40 12.75
N CYS A 147 -8.45 -5.25 14.05
CA CYS A 147 -9.19 -4.15 14.64
C CYS A 147 -8.33 -2.89 14.70
N GLU A 148 -8.96 -1.77 14.34
CA GLU A 148 -8.36 -0.44 14.40
C GLU A 148 -8.67 0.22 15.74
N LEU A 149 -7.70 0.98 16.22
CA LEU A 149 -7.97 1.95 17.28
C LEU A 149 -8.52 3.21 16.60
N ASP A 150 -9.76 3.60 16.92
CA ASP A 150 -10.41 4.77 16.30
C ASP A 150 -9.63 6.05 16.57
N TYR A 151 -8.99 6.59 15.52
CA TYR A 151 -8.18 7.81 15.59
C TYR A 151 -8.83 9.04 14.94
N GLY A 152 -10.05 8.93 14.42
CA GLY A 152 -10.80 10.07 13.87
C GLY A 152 -10.19 10.73 12.62
N VAL A 153 -9.17 10.13 11.99
CA VAL A 153 -8.55 10.58 10.74
C VAL A 153 -8.63 9.46 9.72
N SER A 154 -8.94 9.80 8.47
CA SER A 154 -8.94 8.82 7.38
C SER A 154 -7.51 8.35 7.10
N PRO A 155 -7.22 7.05 7.16
CA PRO A 155 -5.86 6.53 7.01
C PRO A 155 -5.36 6.65 5.56
N VAL A 156 -6.25 6.88 4.59
CA VAL A 156 -5.89 6.91 3.17
C VAL A 156 -6.53 8.10 2.47
N SER A 157 -5.70 8.92 1.82
CA SER A 157 -6.17 9.92 0.85
C SER A 157 -6.09 9.33 -0.57
N PRO A 158 -7.23 9.10 -1.25
CA PRO A 158 -7.22 8.52 -2.61
C PRO A 158 -6.47 9.39 -3.62
N ILE A 159 -6.59 10.72 -3.47
CA ILE A 159 -5.93 11.69 -4.36
C ILE A 159 -4.42 11.59 -4.19
N ALA A 160 -3.93 11.75 -2.95
CA ALA A 160 -2.50 11.76 -2.66
C ALA A 160 -1.86 10.42 -3.01
N LEU A 161 -2.55 9.30 -2.75
CA LEU A 161 -2.11 7.97 -3.14
C LEU A 161 -1.96 7.84 -4.67
N LEU A 162 -2.96 8.26 -5.44
CA LEU A 162 -2.88 8.18 -6.91
C LEU A 162 -1.76 9.08 -7.45
N GLU A 163 -1.63 10.30 -6.96
CA GLU A 163 -0.54 11.22 -7.32
C GLU A 163 0.83 10.61 -7.04
N SER A 164 0.98 9.98 -5.87
CA SER A 164 2.21 9.30 -5.47
C SER A 164 2.55 8.14 -6.40
N LEU A 165 1.56 7.32 -6.77
CA LEU A 165 1.75 6.22 -7.71
C LEU A 165 2.11 6.71 -9.12
N LEU A 166 1.55 7.84 -9.55
CA LEU A 166 1.79 8.42 -10.87
C LEU A 166 3.22 8.94 -11.07
N THR A 167 3.99 9.15 -9.98
CA THR A 167 5.43 9.41 -10.07
C THR A 167 6.21 8.19 -10.58
N HIS A 168 5.59 7.00 -10.57
CA HIS A 168 6.11 5.75 -11.11
C HIS A 168 5.31 5.24 -12.32
N ARG A 169 4.52 6.09 -12.98
CA ARG A 169 3.62 5.72 -14.09
C ARG A 169 4.27 4.96 -15.26
N HIS A 170 5.57 5.18 -15.47
CA HIS A 170 6.34 4.55 -16.55
C HIS A 170 7.05 3.27 -16.12
N THR A 171 7.03 2.93 -14.83
CA THR A 171 7.75 1.78 -14.30
C THR A 171 6.86 0.78 -13.59
N LEU A 172 5.69 1.22 -13.10
CA LEU A 172 4.73 0.38 -12.42
C LEU A 172 4.10 -0.62 -13.41
N GLU A 173 4.21 -1.90 -13.08
CA GLU A 173 3.75 -3.06 -13.85
C GLU A 173 2.60 -3.79 -13.13
N GLU A 174 2.60 -3.78 -11.79
CA GLU A 174 1.58 -4.41 -10.95
C GLU A 174 1.10 -3.45 -9.84
N LEU A 175 -0.21 -3.35 -9.68
CA LEU A 175 -0.85 -2.54 -8.65
C LEU A 175 -1.97 -3.36 -7.99
N ASP A 176 -1.88 -3.54 -6.67
CA ASP A 176 -2.92 -4.18 -5.85
C ASP A 176 -3.36 -3.21 -4.76
N LEU A 177 -4.59 -2.71 -4.84
CA LEU A 177 -5.14 -1.71 -3.94
C LEU A 177 -6.51 -2.14 -3.41
N ASP A 178 -6.51 -2.73 -2.24
CA ASP A 178 -7.74 -3.00 -1.50
C ASP A 178 -7.84 -2.04 -0.32
N ILE A 179 -8.40 -0.85 -0.59
CA ILE A 179 -8.51 0.27 0.36
C ILE A 179 -9.95 0.75 0.54
N GLN A 180 -10.93 0.05 -0.05
CA GLN A 180 -12.28 0.59 -0.22
C GLN A 180 -13.00 0.84 1.11
N ALA A 181 -12.81 -0.03 2.11
CA ALA A 181 -13.40 0.14 3.44
C ALA A 181 -12.85 1.39 4.17
N HIS A 182 -11.66 1.86 3.79
CA HIS A 182 -10.90 2.91 4.47
C HIS A 182 -10.93 4.24 3.73
N VAL A 183 -11.77 4.33 2.71
CA VAL A 183 -11.96 5.53 1.92
C VAL A 183 -13.43 5.88 1.89
N THR A 184 -13.74 7.12 2.29
CA THR A 184 -15.10 7.63 2.27
C THR A 184 -15.55 7.99 0.84
N PHE A 185 -16.86 7.88 0.60
CA PHE A 185 -17.45 8.31 -0.66
C PHE A 185 -17.13 9.78 -0.99
N ARG A 186 -17.15 10.63 0.05
CA ARG A 186 -16.82 12.05 -0.07
C ARG A 186 -15.39 12.25 -0.56
N GLU A 187 -14.41 11.51 -0.04
CA GLU A 187 -13.03 11.58 -0.51
C GLU A 187 -12.87 11.18 -1.98
N MET A 188 -13.65 10.19 -2.44
CA MET A 188 -13.57 9.74 -3.81
C MET A 188 -14.24 10.71 -4.80
N PHE A 189 -15.37 11.32 -4.45
CA PHE A 189 -16.26 11.94 -5.44
C PHE A 189 -16.59 13.42 -5.20
N ASP A 190 -16.23 14.02 -4.07
CA ASP A 190 -16.43 15.45 -3.83
C ASP A 190 -15.50 16.29 -4.74
N GLU A 191 -16.05 17.12 -5.64
CA GLU A 191 -15.24 17.99 -6.53
C GLU A 191 -14.69 19.23 -5.79
N ASP A 192 -15.26 19.59 -4.63
CA ASP A 192 -14.93 20.83 -3.91
C ASP A 192 -13.67 20.71 -3.03
N ARG A 193 -13.13 19.50 -2.83
CA ARG A 193 -11.87 19.29 -2.08
C ARG A 193 -10.63 19.38 -2.96
N GLY A 194 -10.43 20.55 -3.56
CA GLY A 194 -9.06 21.04 -3.73
C GLY A 194 -8.53 21.48 -2.37
N ALA A 195 -7.58 20.76 -1.78
CA ALA A 195 -6.72 21.23 -0.69
C ALA A 195 -7.27 21.32 0.76
N SER A 196 -7.93 20.28 1.30
CA SER A 196 -8.22 20.26 2.75
C SER A 196 -7.94 18.90 3.40
N TRP A 197 -6.64 18.60 3.51
CA TRP A 197 -6.08 17.68 4.50
C TRP A 197 -5.06 18.36 5.43
N SER A 198 -4.45 19.48 5.03
CA SER A 198 -3.40 20.16 5.82
C SER A 198 -3.91 20.97 7.02
N GLY A 199 -5.03 20.60 7.66
CA GLY A 199 -5.71 21.51 8.60
C GLY A 199 -6.33 20.90 9.84
N LEU A 200 -6.34 19.58 10.01
CA LEU A 200 -6.75 18.98 11.27
C LEU A 200 -5.51 18.42 11.96
N TYR A 201 -5.08 19.13 13.02
CA TYR A 201 -4.01 18.79 13.96
C TYR A 201 -2.57 19.12 13.50
N GLU A 202 -2.25 20.41 13.34
CA GLU A 202 -0.86 20.87 13.23
C GLU A 202 -0.21 21.00 14.62
N GLU A 203 0.35 19.91 15.14
CA GLU A 203 1.75 20.03 15.57
C GLU A 203 2.57 19.93 14.28
N VAL A 204 3.30 20.98 13.94
CA VAL A 204 4.13 21.00 12.73
C VAL A 204 5.28 20.03 12.96
N ASP A 205 5.19 18.83 12.40
CA ASP A 205 6.33 17.92 12.30
C ASP A 205 7.36 18.54 11.33
N GLU A 206 8.39 19.17 11.90
CA GLU A 206 9.51 19.76 11.17
C GLU A 206 10.20 18.73 10.26
N GLY A 207 10.29 17.47 10.70
CA GLY A 207 10.87 16.37 9.93
C GLY A 207 10.04 16.04 8.69
N LEU A 208 8.71 16.03 8.80
CA LEU A 208 7.81 15.83 7.66
C LEU A 208 7.89 16.99 6.67
N GLN A 209 7.96 18.24 7.14
CA GLN A 209 8.12 19.41 6.29
C GLN A 209 9.45 19.37 5.51
N ASP A 210 10.55 19.03 6.19
CA ASP A 210 11.85 18.83 5.56
C ASP A 210 11.82 17.70 4.52
N TRP A 211 11.06 16.64 4.78
CA TRP A 211 10.86 15.55 3.84
C TRP A 211 10.06 16.00 2.61
N VAL A 212 8.97 16.75 2.79
CA VAL A 212 8.17 17.32 1.69
C VAL A 212 9.04 18.22 0.81
N ALA A 213 9.84 19.11 1.40
CA ALA A 213 10.76 19.97 0.65
C ALA A 213 11.81 19.16 -0.14
N GLN A 214 12.32 18.07 0.45
CA GLN A 214 13.22 17.15 -0.26
C GLN A 214 12.53 16.45 -1.44
N ARG A 215 11.29 15.99 -1.24
CA ARG A 215 10.47 15.36 -2.28
C ARG A 215 10.23 16.32 -3.43
N GLU A 216 9.78 17.53 -3.16
CA GLU A 216 9.56 18.56 -4.18
C GLU A 216 10.84 18.87 -4.95
N LYS A 217 11.99 18.94 -4.27
CA LYS A 217 13.28 19.14 -4.92
C LYS A 217 13.69 17.99 -5.84
N VAL A 218 13.41 16.74 -5.45
CA VAL A 218 13.73 15.54 -6.23
C VAL A 218 12.76 15.37 -7.40
N LEU A 219 11.47 15.61 -7.17
CA LEU A 219 10.40 15.45 -8.17
C LEU A 219 10.23 16.68 -9.07
N GLY A 220 10.73 17.87 -8.69
CA GLY A 220 10.56 19.15 -9.38
C GLY A 220 11.15 19.25 -10.80
N MET A 221 11.62 18.13 -11.37
CA MET A 221 12.00 17.97 -12.78
C MET A 221 11.05 17.07 -13.57
N GLU A 222 10.17 16.32 -12.93
CA GLU A 222 9.17 15.47 -13.57
C GLU A 222 7.88 16.28 -13.75
N SER A 223 7.54 16.64 -14.99
CA SER A 223 6.22 17.20 -15.29
C SER A 223 5.17 16.29 -14.67
N MET A 224 4.42 16.84 -13.70
CA MET A 224 3.19 16.24 -13.18
C MET A 224 2.41 15.70 -14.38
N ALA A 225 1.93 14.46 -14.27
CA ALA A 225 1.17 13.84 -15.35
C ALA A 225 0.04 14.81 -15.72
N PRO A 226 -0.18 15.09 -17.02
CA PRO A 226 -1.25 16.00 -17.42
C PRO A 226 -2.65 15.51 -16.98
N GLU A 227 -2.75 14.22 -16.57
CA GLU A 227 -3.97 13.55 -16.17
C GLU A 227 -3.71 12.66 -14.95
N CYS A 228 -4.32 13.01 -13.81
CA CYS A 228 -4.27 12.23 -12.58
C CYS A 228 -5.31 11.09 -12.64
N ALA A 229 -5.07 10.06 -13.45
CA ALA A 229 -6.01 8.98 -13.76
C ALA A 229 -5.31 7.65 -14.07
N LEU A 230 -6.03 6.52 -13.97
CA LEU A 230 -5.46 5.18 -14.23
C LEU A 230 -4.88 5.01 -15.64
N ARG A 231 -5.50 5.61 -16.66
CA ARG A 231 -5.00 5.54 -18.04
C ARG A 231 -3.56 6.03 -18.22
N SER A 232 -3.06 6.84 -17.28
CA SER A 232 -1.69 7.37 -17.28
C SER A 232 -0.62 6.30 -16.98
N PHE A 233 -0.99 5.13 -16.45
CA PHE A 233 -0.06 4.02 -16.23
C PHE A 233 0.20 3.22 -17.52
N LEU A 234 1.21 3.63 -18.28
CA LEU A 234 1.46 3.08 -19.62
C LEU A 234 2.01 1.63 -19.62
N ASN A 235 2.56 1.18 -18.49
CA ASN A 235 3.18 -0.13 -18.36
C ASN A 235 2.45 -1.07 -17.38
N LEU A 236 1.32 -0.63 -16.80
CA LEU A 236 0.56 -1.45 -15.88
C LEU A 236 -0.10 -2.62 -16.61
N LYS A 237 0.20 -3.83 -16.16
CA LYS A 237 -0.29 -5.09 -16.71
C LYS A 237 -1.28 -5.77 -15.77
N HIS A 238 -1.06 -5.67 -14.47
CA HIS A 238 -1.87 -6.33 -13.47
C HIS A 238 -2.45 -5.28 -12.52
N LEU A 239 -3.78 -5.19 -12.47
CA LEU A 239 -4.50 -4.29 -11.59
C LEU A 239 -5.48 -5.10 -10.74
N SER A 240 -5.32 -5.03 -9.43
CA SER A 240 -6.30 -5.49 -8.45
C SER A 240 -6.77 -4.27 -7.66
N ILE A 241 -8.08 -4.02 -7.60
CA ILE A 241 -8.58 -2.77 -7.04
C ILE A 241 -10.03 -2.87 -6.56
N GLY A 242 -10.37 -2.14 -5.48
CA GLY A 242 -11.75 -2.00 -5.01
C GLY A 242 -12.67 -1.35 -6.06
N THR A 243 -13.91 -1.79 -6.15
CA THR A 243 -14.89 -1.38 -7.18
C THR A 243 -15.08 0.15 -7.28
N HIS A 244 -15.22 0.85 -6.15
CA HIS A 244 -15.43 2.30 -6.12
C HIS A 244 -14.13 3.06 -6.37
N VAL A 245 -13.02 2.54 -5.85
CA VAL A 245 -11.68 3.10 -6.06
C VAL A 245 -11.31 3.00 -7.54
N LEU A 246 -11.63 1.89 -8.20
CA LEU A 246 -11.48 1.70 -9.64
C LEU A 246 -12.21 2.80 -10.41
N TYR A 247 -13.48 3.01 -10.08
CA TYR A 247 -14.31 4.01 -10.74
C TYR A 247 -13.77 5.44 -10.51
N CYS A 248 -13.39 5.75 -9.27
CA CYS A 248 -12.78 7.00 -8.87
C CYS A 248 -11.48 7.27 -9.66
N TYR A 249 -10.54 6.33 -9.66
CA TYR A 249 -9.24 6.50 -10.31
C TYR A 249 -9.32 6.45 -11.84
N ALA A 250 -10.30 5.74 -12.41
CA ALA A 250 -10.55 5.77 -13.85
C ALA A 250 -11.04 7.16 -14.29
N ARG A 251 -11.97 7.79 -13.56
CA ARG A 251 -12.36 9.19 -13.80
C ARG A 251 -11.21 10.16 -13.57
N GLY A 252 -10.34 9.80 -12.62
CA GLY A 252 -9.22 10.62 -12.20
C GLY A 252 -9.63 11.82 -11.34
N PHE A 253 -8.66 12.68 -11.05
CA PHE A 253 -8.85 13.90 -10.26
C PHE A 253 -8.64 15.15 -11.10
N GLY A 254 -9.48 16.17 -10.89
CA GLY A 254 -9.44 17.43 -11.61
C GLY A 254 -10.82 18.00 -11.93
N ALA A 255 -10.84 19.23 -12.46
CA ALA A 255 -12.07 19.94 -12.76
C ALA A 255 -12.90 19.24 -13.85
N GLY A 256 -14.16 18.92 -13.55
CA GLY A 256 -15.08 18.28 -14.49
C GLY A 256 -14.87 16.78 -14.68
N ARG A 257 -14.22 16.11 -13.72
CA ARG A 257 -14.05 14.64 -13.70
C ARG A 257 -15.39 13.88 -13.65
N LEU A 258 -16.43 14.50 -13.12
CA LEU A 258 -17.79 13.93 -13.08
C LEU A 258 -18.62 14.26 -14.33
N LYS A 259 -18.04 14.87 -15.36
CA LYS A 259 -18.77 15.16 -16.60
C LYS A 259 -19.04 13.88 -17.40
N GLU A 260 -20.24 13.82 -17.96
CA GLU A 260 -20.65 12.80 -18.93
C GLU A 260 -20.36 13.25 -20.37
N PRO A 261 -20.14 12.32 -21.31
CA PRO A 261 -20.17 10.85 -21.13
C PRO A 261 -18.87 10.28 -20.55
N PHE A 262 -19.00 9.33 -19.61
CA PHE A 262 -17.89 8.54 -19.09
C PHE A 262 -17.91 7.10 -19.64
N SER A 263 -16.70 6.55 -19.88
CA SER A 263 -16.51 5.18 -20.32
C SER A 263 -15.37 4.55 -19.54
N LEU A 264 -15.67 3.55 -18.70
CA LEU A 264 -14.65 2.87 -17.90
C LEU A 264 -13.54 2.26 -18.77
N VAL A 265 -13.92 1.58 -19.86
CA VAL A 265 -12.98 0.89 -20.76
C VAL A 265 -11.94 1.83 -21.40
N ASP A 266 -12.29 3.10 -21.63
CA ASP A 266 -11.36 4.11 -22.18
C ASP A 266 -10.39 4.69 -21.17
N ASN A 267 -10.69 4.51 -19.89
CA ASN A 267 -9.97 5.13 -18.80
C ASN A 267 -9.09 4.13 -18.03
N LEU A 268 -9.04 2.88 -18.50
CA LEU A 268 -8.15 1.86 -18.00
C LEU A 268 -6.76 1.95 -18.64
N PRO A 269 -5.71 1.40 -17.99
CA PRO A 269 -4.39 1.29 -18.56
C PRO A 269 -4.40 0.53 -19.91
N PRO A 270 -3.74 1.05 -20.96
CA PRO A 270 -3.85 0.48 -22.31
C PRO A 270 -3.15 -0.88 -22.47
N ARG A 271 -2.25 -1.24 -21.55
CA ARG A 271 -1.50 -2.51 -21.55
C ARG A 271 -2.00 -3.53 -20.53
N LEU A 272 -3.17 -3.28 -19.94
CA LEU A 272 -3.70 -4.15 -18.91
C LEU A 272 -3.92 -5.58 -19.45
N GLU A 273 -3.36 -6.56 -18.75
CA GLU A 273 -3.44 -7.99 -19.05
C GLU A 273 -4.39 -8.73 -18.08
N SER A 274 -4.49 -8.26 -16.83
CA SER A 274 -5.45 -8.76 -15.84
C SER A 274 -6.09 -7.65 -15.01
N LEU A 275 -7.38 -7.81 -14.71
CA LEU A 275 -8.15 -6.97 -13.80
C LEU A 275 -8.82 -7.81 -12.72
N ARG A 276 -8.50 -7.58 -11.46
CA ARG A 276 -9.20 -8.15 -10.31
C ARG A 276 -9.99 -7.04 -9.60
N ILE A 277 -11.26 -7.28 -9.33
CA ILE A 277 -12.14 -6.30 -8.69
C ILE A 277 -12.56 -6.80 -7.30
N TYR A 278 -12.24 -6.04 -6.26
CA TYR A 278 -12.69 -6.31 -4.90
C TYR A 278 -14.04 -5.65 -4.62
N GLY A 279 -14.90 -6.37 -3.89
CA GLY A 279 -16.19 -5.87 -3.40
C GLY A 279 -17.30 -5.73 -4.45
N TYR A 280 -17.12 -6.23 -5.68
CA TYR A 280 -18.15 -6.13 -6.71
C TYR A 280 -19.34 -7.05 -6.41
N GLY A 281 -20.56 -6.53 -6.50
CA GLY A 281 -21.80 -7.28 -6.26
C GLY A 281 -22.05 -7.68 -4.80
N LEU A 282 -21.18 -7.27 -3.87
CA LEU A 282 -21.37 -7.49 -2.45
C LEU A 282 -22.08 -6.29 -1.81
N PRO A 283 -23.05 -6.51 -0.92
CA PRO A 283 -23.66 -5.43 -0.16
C PRO A 283 -22.58 -4.79 0.70
N GLY A 284 -22.15 -3.59 0.34
CA GLY A 284 -21.34 -2.77 1.23
C GLY A 284 -22.26 -2.25 2.33
N GLU A 285 -22.10 -2.73 3.56
CA GLU A 285 -22.39 -1.87 4.71
C GLU A 285 -21.32 -0.78 4.69
N TYR A 286 -21.52 0.21 3.83
CA TYR A 286 -20.63 1.33 3.83
C TYR A 286 -20.78 2.05 5.16
N PRO A 287 -19.69 2.59 5.74
CA PRO A 287 -19.78 3.63 6.76
C PRO A 287 -20.29 4.94 6.13
N HIS A 288 -21.39 4.90 5.38
CA HIS A 288 -22.06 6.06 4.80
C HIS A 288 -23.06 6.61 5.80
N LYS A 289 -22.56 7.21 6.89
CA LYS A 289 -23.39 8.11 7.72
C LYS A 289 -23.85 9.36 6.95
N TYR A 290 -23.30 9.63 5.77
CA TYR A 290 -23.57 10.83 4.97
C TYR A 290 -23.70 10.47 3.49
N MET A 291 -24.92 10.17 3.06
CA MET A 291 -25.25 9.82 1.68
C MET A 291 -25.98 10.98 1.01
N GLU A 292 -25.34 11.62 0.03
CA GLU A 292 -26.04 12.10 -1.16
C GLU A 292 -25.63 11.15 -2.28
N SER A 293 -26.56 10.31 -2.72
CA SER A 293 -26.29 9.34 -3.78
C SER A 293 -25.97 10.08 -5.08
N LEU A 294 -24.72 10.06 -5.55
CA LEU A 294 -24.51 10.24 -6.97
C LEU A 294 -25.01 8.99 -7.67
N ASP A 295 -25.84 9.18 -8.70
CA ASP A 295 -26.27 8.14 -9.63
C ASP A 295 -25.08 7.77 -10.55
N LEU A 296 -24.10 7.06 -9.99
CA LEU A 296 -22.86 6.69 -10.70
C LEU A 296 -23.03 5.45 -11.60
N ASP A 297 -24.18 4.77 -11.51
CA ASP A 297 -24.54 3.51 -12.17
C ASP A 297 -23.32 2.61 -12.48
N ILE A 298 -22.60 2.24 -11.40
CA ILE A 298 -21.35 1.48 -11.49
C ILE A 298 -21.62 0.12 -12.15
N GLU A 299 -22.79 -0.48 -11.90
CA GLU A 299 -23.18 -1.75 -12.53
C GLU A 299 -23.30 -1.61 -14.05
N ALA A 300 -23.98 -0.58 -14.56
CA ALA A 300 -24.04 -0.35 -16.00
C ALA A 300 -22.66 -0.06 -16.60
N GLN A 301 -21.77 0.62 -15.86
CA GLN A 301 -20.41 0.92 -16.31
C GLN A 301 -19.54 -0.34 -16.41
N ILE A 302 -19.67 -1.27 -15.44
CA ILE A 302 -19.03 -2.58 -15.51
C ILE A 302 -19.62 -3.43 -16.65
N ALA A 303 -20.94 -3.42 -16.83
CA ALA A 303 -21.59 -4.14 -17.93
C ALA A 303 -21.11 -3.62 -19.30
N ASN A 304 -21.12 -2.30 -19.51
CA ASN A 304 -20.61 -1.67 -20.73
C ASN A 304 -19.12 -1.98 -20.97
N PHE A 305 -18.31 -2.03 -19.90
CA PHE A 305 -16.91 -2.43 -19.99
C PHE A 305 -16.77 -3.87 -20.48
N LEU A 306 -17.54 -4.82 -19.92
CA LEU A 306 -17.50 -6.23 -20.31
C LEU A 306 -17.88 -6.45 -21.77
N GLU A 307 -18.84 -5.67 -22.29
CA GLU A 307 -19.23 -5.72 -23.70
C GLU A 307 -18.15 -5.18 -24.65
N GLN A 308 -17.39 -4.17 -24.22
CA GLN A 308 -16.44 -3.44 -25.08
C GLN A 308 -14.98 -3.88 -24.93
N LYS A 309 -14.63 -4.63 -23.87
CA LYS A 309 -13.24 -4.96 -23.52
C LYS A 309 -12.48 -5.63 -24.66
N ASP A 310 -13.11 -6.54 -25.41
CA ASP A 310 -12.41 -7.32 -26.45
C ASP A 310 -12.01 -6.44 -27.64
N ALA A 311 -12.76 -5.37 -27.90
CA ALA A 311 -12.48 -4.43 -28.98
C ALA A 311 -11.48 -3.34 -28.56
N ARG A 312 -11.49 -2.93 -27.30
CA ARG A 312 -10.80 -1.72 -26.82
C ARG A 312 -9.60 -1.98 -25.92
N LEU A 313 -9.56 -3.14 -25.26
CA LEU A 313 -8.47 -3.62 -24.40
C LEU A 313 -8.03 -5.02 -24.84
N PRO A 314 -7.45 -5.16 -26.05
CA PRO A 314 -7.13 -6.47 -26.63
C PRO A 314 -6.07 -7.26 -25.84
N SER A 315 -5.33 -6.59 -24.94
CA SER A 315 -4.35 -7.23 -24.07
C SER A 315 -4.97 -7.89 -22.85
N LEU A 316 -6.20 -7.51 -22.48
CA LEU A 316 -6.87 -7.95 -21.25
C LEU A 316 -7.38 -9.38 -21.42
N LYS A 317 -6.79 -10.31 -20.69
CA LYS A 317 -7.05 -11.76 -20.79
C LYS A 317 -7.86 -12.28 -19.62
N VAL A 318 -7.63 -11.74 -18.43
CA VAL A 318 -8.17 -12.27 -17.17
C VAL A 318 -8.96 -11.19 -16.46
N ILE A 319 -10.18 -11.52 -16.05
CA ILE A 319 -11.01 -10.68 -15.18
C ILE A 319 -11.48 -11.53 -14.02
N GLU A 320 -11.26 -11.07 -12.80
CA GLU A 320 -11.63 -11.74 -11.54
C GLU A 320 -12.48 -10.82 -10.67
N GLY A 321 -13.32 -11.40 -9.81
CA GLY A 321 -14.17 -10.64 -8.89
C GLY A 321 -15.58 -10.30 -9.40
N ILE A 322 -15.91 -10.66 -10.65
CA ILE A 322 -17.24 -10.43 -11.24
C ILE A 322 -18.14 -11.65 -11.05
N ASP A 323 -17.81 -12.78 -11.70
CA ASP A 323 -18.61 -14.00 -11.61
C ASP A 323 -18.50 -14.70 -10.25
N ALA A 324 -17.29 -14.65 -9.67
CA ALA A 324 -16.98 -15.08 -8.32
C ALA A 324 -16.57 -13.84 -7.51
N PRO A 325 -17.50 -13.27 -6.71
CA PRO A 325 -17.21 -12.08 -5.92
C PRO A 325 -16.02 -12.30 -4.99
N ILE A 326 -15.12 -11.33 -4.95
CA ILE A 326 -14.02 -11.29 -3.98
C ILE A 326 -14.36 -10.21 -2.97
N PRO A 327 -14.42 -10.51 -1.66
CA PRO A 327 -14.65 -9.50 -0.64
C PRO A 327 -13.52 -8.46 -0.65
N HIS A 328 -13.85 -7.24 -0.24
CA HIS A 328 -12.83 -6.26 0.10
C HIS A 328 -12.39 -6.48 1.54
N GLY A 329 -11.16 -6.06 1.85
CA GLY A 329 -10.62 -6.04 3.20
C GLY A 329 -11.48 -5.16 4.09
N HIS A 330 -11.76 -5.69 5.29
CA HIS A 330 -12.54 -5.03 6.34
C HIS A 330 -11.80 -5.14 7.65
N SER A 331 -11.89 -4.09 8.44
CA SER A 331 -11.38 -4.11 9.80
C SER A 331 -12.37 -4.80 10.73
N VAL A 332 -11.83 -5.38 11.79
CA VAL A 332 -12.62 -6.10 12.80
C VAL A 332 -13.17 -5.06 13.77
N GLU A 333 -14.49 -4.86 13.83
CA GLU A 333 -15.11 -3.85 14.70
C GLU A 333 -15.69 -4.44 16.00
N GLY A 334 -15.80 -5.78 16.09
CA GLY A 334 -16.30 -6.47 17.28
C GLY A 334 -16.16 -7.99 17.22
N SER A 335 -16.75 -8.68 18.20
CA SER A 335 -16.67 -10.14 18.32
C SER A 335 -17.37 -10.89 17.18
N ASP A 336 -18.33 -10.26 16.50
CA ASP A 336 -19.05 -10.88 15.38
C ASP A 336 -18.17 -10.95 14.10
N ASP A 337 -17.07 -10.19 14.07
CA ASP A 337 -16.14 -10.06 12.95
C ASP A 337 -14.88 -10.93 13.13
N GLU A 338 -14.85 -11.86 14.09
CA GLU A 338 -13.69 -12.74 14.31
C GLU A 338 -13.29 -13.53 13.05
N HIS A 339 -14.26 -13.84 12.18
CA HIS A 339 -14.02 -14.53 10.90
C HIS A 339 -13.26 -13.67 9.88
N LEU A 340 -13.16 -12.35 10.10
CA LEU A 340 -12.38 -11.42 9.30
C LEU A 340 -10.94 -11.30 9.81
N LEU A 341 -10.61 -11.83 11.00
CA LEU A 341 -9.27 -11.78 11.55
C LEU A 341 -8.30 -12.49 10.61
N TRP A 342 -7.31 -11.73 10.14
CA TRP A 342 -6.23 -12.27 9.36
C TRP A 342 -5.32 -13.10 10.25
N GLN A 343 -5.09 -14.34 9.83
CA GLN A 343 -4.12 -15.23 10.45
C GLN A 343 -2.98 -15.47 9.46
N ARG A 344 -1.76 -15.40 9.98
CA ARG A 344 -0.58 -15.71 9.17
C ARG A 344 -0.56 -17.21 8.83
N GLU A 345 -0.44 -17.51 7.54
CA GLU A 345 -0.42 -18.89 7.01
C GLU A 345 0.69 -19.77 7.63
N ASP A 346 1.79 -19.17 8.11
CA ASP A 346 2.94 -19.90 8.66
C ASP A 346 2.71 -20.50 10.07
N TYR A 347 1.58 -20.24 10.74
CA TYR A 347 1.26 -20.86 12.04
C TYR A 347 0.89 -22.35 11.97
N ASP A 348 0.71 -22.90 10.76
CA ASP A 348 0.30 -24.30 10.55
C ASP A 348 1.45 -25.33 10.67
N TRP A 349 2.62 -24.94 11.20
CA TRP A 349 3.74 -25.85 11.45
C TRP A 349 3.58 -26.77 12.69
N GLY A 350 2.38 -26.87 13.27
CA GLY A 350 2.16 -27.58 14.55
C GLY A 350 0.92 -28.46 14.68
N ALA A 351 0.04 -28.55 13.67
CA ALA A 351 -1.24 -29.27 13.82
C ALA A 351 -1.23 -30.75 13.38
N ASP A 352 -0.08 -31.31 12.96
CA ASP A 352 0.05 -32.70 12.49
C ASP A 352 0.97 -33.58 13.37
N TYR A 353 0.92 -33.39 14.68
CA TYR A 353 1.48 -34.37 15.63
C TYR A 353 0.52 -34.65 16.78
N ASP A 354 -0.60 -35.30 16.47
CA ASP A 354 -1.25 -36.21 17.41
C ASP A 354 -1.78 -37.45 16.65
N SER A 355 -1.04 -38.55 16.77
CA SER A 355 -1.50 -39.92 16.49
C SER A 355 -0.89 -40.88 17.50
#